data_AF-A0A1I9GB03-F1
#
_entry.id   AF-A0A1I9GB03-F1
#
_cell.length_a   1.000
_cell.length_b   1.000
_cell.length_c   1.000
_cell.angle_alpha   90.00
_cell.angle_beta   90.00
_cell.angle_gamma   90.00
#
_symmetry.space_group_name_H-M   'P 1'
#
loop_
_entity.id
_entity.type
_entity.pdbx_description
1 polymer ?
#
loop_
_entity_poly.entity_id
_entity_poly.type
_entity_poly.pdbx_seq_one_letter_code
_entity_poly.pdbx_strand_id
1 'polypeptide(L)'
;IDDLANEDSPQIYTLVGRGALSAVKVLRNGLEVTEMAVSELPGNPNAVWTVKRNIDDKFDSHIVVSFVNATLVLSIGETVEEVTDSGFLGTTPTLGCALIGDDALLQVSSVSFAVFLRFFFQGKMIIWQIKLKKF
;
A
#
# COMPACT_ATOMS: atom_id res chain seq x y z
N ILE A 1 35.62 -0.21 4.67
CA ILE A 1 35.19 -1.54 5.14
C ILE A 1 33.72 -1.61 4.84
N ASP A 2 33.41 -2.11 3.65
CA ASP A 2 32.12 -1.84 3.00
C ASP A 2 31.00 -2.68 3.60
N ASP A 3 29.88 -2.02 3.80
CA ASP A 3 28.58 -2.60 4.07
C ASP A 3 28.13 -3.45 2.88
N LEU A 4 28.43 -4.75 2.93
CA LEU A 4 28.16 -5.70 1.85
C LEU A 4 26.67 -5.91 1.56
N ALA A 5 25.77 -5.56 2.49
CA ALA A 5 24.33 -5.70 2.27
C ALA A 5 23.61 -4.35 2.13
N ASN A 6 24.34 -3.24 2.13
CA ASN A 6 23.79 -1.89 2.09
C ASN A 6 22.71 -1.66 3.18
N GLU A 7 22.92 -2.28 4.34
CA GLU A 7 22.11 -2.08 5.53
C GLU A 7 22.90 -1.19 6.51
N ASP A 8 22.37 -0.02 6.86
CA ASP A 8 22.99 0.95 7.80
C ASP A 8 23.31 0.37 9.21
N SER A 9 22.91 -0.88 9.47
CA SER A 9 23.17 -1.62 10.70
C SER A 9 24.29 -2.66 10.54
N PRO A 10 25.19 -2.81 11.52
CA PRO A 10 26.27 -3.78 11.44
C PRO A 10 25.74 -5.21 11.45
N GLN A 11 26.23 -6.02 10.51
CA GLN A 11 25.88 -7.43 10.38
C GLN A 11 27.01 -8.31 10.93
N ILE A 12 26.67 -9.39 11.63
CA ILE A 12 27.65 -10.33 12.18
C ILE A 12 27.67 -11.59 11.33
N TYR A 13 28.79 -11.82 10.64
CA TYR A 13 29.04 -13.04 9.87
C TYR A 13 29.74 -14.06 10.76
N THR A 14 29.13 -15.24 10.91
CA THR A 14 29.67 -16.33 11.72
C THR A 14 29.84 -17.58 10.88
N LEU A 15 31.00 -18.22 11.01
CA LEU A 15 31.24 -19.56 10.49
C LEU A 15 30.92 -20.54 11.62
N VAL A 16 29.94 -21.42 11.41
CA VAL A 16 29.47 -22.36 12.42
C VAL A 16 29.49 -23.79 11.88
N GLY A 17 29.51 -24.78 12.77
CA GLY A 17 29.52 -26.19 12.38
C GLY A 17 30.92 -26.76 12.09
N ARG A 18 30.98 -28.04 11.69
CA ARG A 18 32.22 -28.77 11.41
C ARG A 18 32.02 -29.75 10.24
N GLY A 19 33.03 -29.92 9.39
CA GLY A 19 32.99 -30.85 8.25
C GLY A 19 31.87 -30.50 7.27
N ALA A 20 31.09 -31.50 6.83
CA ALA A 20 29.97 -31.32 5.91
C ALA A 20 28.79 -30.51 6.51
N LEU A 21 28.77 -30.28 7.82
CA LEU A 21 27.75 -29.47 8.51
C LEU A 21 28.23 -28.03 8.78
N SER A 22 29.31 -27.58 8.14
CA SER A 22 29.74 -26.19 8.22
C SER A 22 28.75 -25.29 7.48
N ALA A 23 28.34 -24.19 8.12
CA ALA A 23 27.45 -23.19 7.55
C ALA A 23 27.98 -21.78 7.83
N VAL A 24 27.71 -20.87 6.90
CA VAL A 24 27.89 -19.44 7.12
C VAL A 24 26.54 -18.88 7.55
N LYS A 25 26.48 -18.27 8.73
CA LYS A 25 25.28 -17.60 9.24
C LYS A 25 25.51 -16.10 9.29
N VAL A 26 24.56 -15.35 8.75
CA VAL A 26 24.50 -13.89 8.84
C VAL A 26 23.49 -13.54 9.92
N LEU A 27 23.94 -12.90 10.98
CA LEU A 27 23.08 -12.38 12.03
C LEU A 27 22.85 -10.90 11.75
N ARG A 28 21.60 -10.54 11.56
CA ARG A 28 21.14 -9.17 11.34
C ARG A 28 20.31 -8.76 12.55
N ASN A 29 20.50 -7.53 13.03
CA ASN A 29 19.64 -7.00 14.07
C ASN A 29 18.30 -6.61 13.44
N GLY A 30 17.24 -7.34 13.79
CA GLY A 30 15.92 -7.09 13.25
C GLY A 30 14.91 -8.09 13.76
N LEU A 31 13.67 -7.86 13.34
CA LEU A 31 12.58 -8.83 13.51
C LEU A 31 12.51 -9.68 12.24
N GLU A 32 12.27 -10.98 12.42
CA GLU A 32 12.02 -11.87 11.29
C GLU A 32 10.73 -11.45 10.60
N VAL A 33 10.82 -11.17 9.30
CA VAL A 33 9.67 -10.84 8.45
C VAL A 33 9.42 -12.05 7.55
N THR A 34 8.25 -12.66 7.70
CA THR A 34 7.79 -13.72 6.81
C THR A 34 6.98 -13.10 5.68
N GLU A 35 7.45 -13.28 4.45
CA GLU A 35 6.72 -12.85 3.26
C GLU A 35 5.51 -13.76 3.04
N MET A 36 4.31 -13.17 3.07
CA MET A 36 3.05 -13.91 2.94
C MET A 36 2.54 -13.96 1.50
N ALA A 37 2.84 -12.94 0.70
CA ALA A 37 2.39 -12.82 -0.68
C ALA A 37 3.28 -11.84 -1.46
N VAL A 38 3.47 -12.11 -2.74
CA VAL A 38 4.19 -11.24 -3.68
C VAL A 38 3.26 -10.92 -4.84
N SER A 39 3.13 -9.64 -5.18
CA SER A 39 2.44 -9.19 -6.38
C SER A 39 3.32 -8.22 -7.14
N GLU A 40 3.53 -8.47 -8.42
CA GLU A 40 4.25 -7.55 -9.28
C GLU A 40 3.36 -6.33 -9.57
N LEU A 41 3.96 -5.14 -9.50
CA LEU A 41 3.29 -3.88 -9.80
C LEU A 41 3.84 -3.29 -11.10
N PRO A 42 3.00 -2.66 -11.94
CA PRO A 42 3.40 -2.16 -13.26
C PRO A 42 4.33 -0.94 -13.22
N GLY A 43 4.77 -0.50 -12.03
CA GLY A 43 5.65 0.64 -11.84
C GLY A 43 6.01 0.84 -10.37
N ASN A 44 6.68 1.96 -10.07
CA ASN A 44 7.01 2.31 -8.69
C ASN A 44 5.82 2.98 -7.99
N PRO A 45 5.23 2.36 -6.97
CA PRO A 45 4.17 3.00 -6.20
C PRO A 45 4.72 4.14 -5.34
N ASN A 46 3.95 5.20 -5.18
CA ASN A 46 4.26 6.31 -4.28
C ASN A 46 3.76 6.05 -2.86
N ALA A 47 2.61 5.37 -2.73
CA ALA A 47 1.97 5.10 -1.45
C ALA A 47 1.02 3.90 -1.55
N VAL A 48 0.79 3.25 -0.41
CA VAL A 48 -0.11 2.11 -0.25
C VAL A 48 -0.95 2.29 1.01
N TRP A 49 -2.23 1.90 0.93
CA TRP A 49 -3.15 1.89 2.05
C TRP A 49 -3.98 0.60 2.03
N THR A 50 -4.41 0.16 3.20
CA THR A 50 -5.44 -0.87 3.32
C THR A 50 -6.72 -0.26 3.88
N VAL A 51 -7.86 -0.63 3.32
CA VAL A 51 -9.16 -0.13 3.76
C VAL A 51 -10.17 -1.27 3.82
N LYS A 52 -11.01 -1.21 4.85
CA LYS A 52 -12.18 -2.07 4.98
C LYS A 52 -13.31 -1.57 4.10
N ARG A 53 -14.23 -2.46 3.75
CA ARG A 53 -15.48 -2.08 3.09
C ARG A 53 -16.47 -1.49 4.10
N ASN A 54 -16.65 -2.16 5.23
CA ASN A 54 -17.48 -1.70 6.32
C ASN A 54 -16.68 -1.61 7.63
N ILE A 55 -17.15 -0.80 8.58
CA ILE A 55 -16.49 -0.63 9.88
C ILE A 55 -16.60 -1.88 10.74
N ASP A 56 -17.69 -2.64 10.56
CA ASP A 56 -17.94 -3.92 11.23
C ASP A 56 -17.09 -5.08 10.68
N ASP A 57 -16.43 -4.89 9.53
CA ASP A 57 -15.62 -5.95 8.93
C ASP A 57 -14.39 -6.22 9.78
N LYS A 58 -14.12 -7.51 10.04
CA LYS A 58 -12.96 -7.93 10.81
C LYS A 58 -11.65 -7.69 10.06
N PHE A 59 -11.68 -7.83 8.74
CA PHE A 59 -10.50 -7.79 7.88
C PHE A 59 -10.62 -6.66 6.84
N ASP A 60 -9.46 -6.19 6.38
CA ASP A 60 -9.40 -5.24 5.28
C ASP A 60 -9.75 -5.94 3.96
N SER A 61 -10.50 -5.28 3.11
CA SER A 61 -11.00 -5.86 1.86
C SER A 61 -10.29 -5.31 0.62
N HIS A 62 -9.70 -4.12 0.72
CA HIS A 62 -9.03 -3.47 -0.40
C HIS A 62 -7.64 -2.98 -0.03
N ILE A 63 -6.71 -3.13 -0.98
CA ILE A 63 -5.39 -2.50 -0.98
C ILE A 63 -5.40 -1.44 -2.08
N VAL A 64 -5.19 -0.19 -1.69
CA VAL A 64 -5.13 0.95 -2.61
C VAL A 64 -3.67 1.33 -2.80
N VAL A 65 -3.19 1.23 -4.04
CA VAL A 65 -1.83 1.57 -4.44
C VAL A 65 -1.87 2.80 -5.33
N SER A 66 -1.14 3.85 -4.96
CA SER A 66 -1.08 5.10 -5.72
C SER A 66 0.20 5.18 -6.53
N PHE A 67 0.05 5.44 -7.83
CA PHE A 67 1.11 5.75 -8.77
C PHE A 67 1.10 7.24 -9.10
N VAL A 68 2.11 7.71 -9.83
CA VAL A 68 2.22 9.13 -10.24
C VAL A 68 0.99 9.59 -11.05
N ASN A 69 0.45 8.72 -11.90
CA ASN A 69 -0.61 9.07 -12.86
C ASN A 69 -1.87 8.19 -12.73
N ALA A 70 -1.94 7.30 -11.74
CA ALA A 70 -3.03 6.34 -11.62
C ALA A 70 -3.17 5.85 -10.17
N THR A 71 -4.30 5.24 -9.87
CA THR A 71 -4.53 4.48 -8.65
C THR A 71 -4.94 3.06 -9.04
N LEU A 72 -4.30 2.07 -8.45
CA LEU A 72 -4.64 0.66 -8.59
C LEU A 72 -5.31 0.20 -7.31
N VAL A 73 -6.45 -0.47 -7.42
CA VAL A 73 -7.15 -1.05 -6.27
C VAL A 73 -7.18 -2.56 -6.43
N LEU A 74 -6.66 -3.24 -5.42
CA LEU A 74 -6.63 -4.69 -5.34
C LEU A 74 -7.63 -5.13 -4.27
N SER A 75 -8.43 -6.15 -4.56
CA SER A 75 -9.29 -6.80 -3.59
C SER A 75 -8.56 -7.94 -2.90
N ILE A 76 -8.77 -8.07 -1.60
CA ILE A 76 -8.21 -9.14 -0.77
C ILE A 76 -9.27 -10.25 -0.67
N GLY A 77 -9.03 -11.37 -1.36
CA GLY A 77 -9.85 -12.57 -1.30
C GLY A 77 -9.01 -13.82 -1.02
N GLU A 78 -9.33 -14.93 -1.71
CA GLU A 78 -8.43 -16.09 -1.78
C GLU A 78 -7.14 -15.75 -2.52
N THR A 79 -7.28 -14.97 -3.60
CA THR A 79 -6.21 -14.36 -4.40
C THR A 79 -6.31 -12.84 -4.32
N VAL A 80 -5.20 -12.15 -4.60
CA VAL A 80 -5.16 -10.70 -4.73
C VAL A 80 -5.40 -10.34 -6.19
N GLU A 81 -6.48 -9.60 -6.47
CA GLU A 81 -6.90 -9.28 -7.83
C GLU A 81 -7.25 -7.80 -7.98
N GLU A 82 -7.00 -7.23 -9.16
CA GLU A 82 -7.37 -5.86 -9.49
C GLU A 82 -8.89 -5.73 -9.66
N VAL A 83 -9.50 -4.75 -8.98
CA VAL A 83 -10.94 -4.49 -9.05
C VAL A 83 -11.22 -3.04 -9.44
N THR A 84 -12.02 -2.89 -10.50
CA THR A 84 -12.47 -1.58 -11.02
C THR A 84 -13.77 -1.09 -10.38
N ASP A 85 -14.59 -1.98 -9.82
CA ASP A 85 -15.86 -1.67 -9.13
C ASP A 85 -15.69 -1.43 -7.62
N SER A 86 -14.58 -0.80 -7.23
CA SER A 86 -14.25 -0.54 -5.82
C SER A 86 -14.76 0.82 -5.32
N GLY A 87 -15.33 1.65 -6.20
CA GLY A 87 -15.76 3.02 -5.88
C GLY A 87 -14.62 4.06 -5.90
N PHE A 88 -13.36 3.62 -6.03
CA PHE A 88 -12.20 4.48 -6.20
C PHE A 88 -12.04 4.95 -7.65
N LEU A 89 -11.35 6.08 -7.83
CA LEU A 89 -11.01 6.64 -9.14
C LEU A 89 -9.60 6.17 -9.50
N GLY A 90 -9.48 5.32 -10.52
CA GLY A 90 -8.19 4.76 -10.95
C GLY A 90 -7.37 5.67 -11.87
N THR A 91 -7.96 6.72 -12.45
CA THR A 91 -7.31 7.58 -13.46
C THR A 91 -6.45 8.69 -12.89
N THR A 92 -6.44 8.87 -11.58
CA THR A 92 -5.73 9.96 -10.90
C THR A 92 -4.97 9.41 -9.69
N PRO A 93 -3.88 10.07 -9.26
CA PRO A 93 -3.15 9.67 -8.07
C PRO A 93 -3.99 9.89 -6.80
N THR A 94 -4.04 8.89 -5.93
CA THR A 94 -4.65 8.98 -4.60
C THR A 94 -3.60 9.48 -3.61
N LEU A 95 -3.92 10.55 -2.89
CA LEU A 95 -3.10 11.11 -1.82
C LEU A 95 -3.42 10.51 -0.45
N GLY A 96 -4.64 10.02 -0.28
CA GLY A 96 -5.08 9.37 0.94
C GLY A 96 -6.44 8.73 0.74
N CYS A 97 -6.68 7.63 1.44
CA CYS A 97 -7.98 7.00 1.50
C CYS A 97 -8.25 6.52 2.92
N ALA A 98 -9.53 6.53 3.29
CA ALA A 98 -9.98 6.10 4.61
C ALA A 98 -11.46 5.72 4.57
N LEU A 99 -11.86 4.85 5.49
CA LEU A 99 -13.26 4.63 5.81
C LEU A 99 -13.75 5.72 6.76
N ILE A 100 -14.89 6.34 6.47
CA ILE A 100 -15.45 7.44 7.29
C ILE A 100 -16.79 7.04 7.96
N GLY A 101 -17.40 5.94 7.55
CA GLY A 101 -18.64 5.44 8.13
C GLY A 101 -19.06 4.12 7.49
N ASP A 102 -20.28 3.69 7.80
CA ASP A 102 -20.83 2.42 7.32
C ASP A 102 -20.94 2.45 5.78
N ASP A 103 -20.17 1.58 5.13
CA ASP A 103 -20.05 1.53 3.66
C ASP A 103 -19.66 2.89 3.04
N ALA A 104 -18.91 3.72 3.79
CA ALA A 104 -18.55 5.07 3.41
C ALA A 104 -17.04 5.25 3.20
N LEU A 105 -16.61 5.22 1.95
CA LEU A 105 -15.21 5.39 1.58
C LEU A 105 -14.92 6.84 1.18
N LEU A 106 -13.80 7.36 1.69
CA LEU A 106 -13.20 8.60 1.25
C LEU A 106 -11.96 8.31 0.41
N GLN A 107 -11.90 8.94 -0.76
CA GLN A 107 -10.69 9.07 -1.55
C GLN A 107 -10.32 10.54 -1.71
N VAL A 108 -9.09 10.89 -1.38
CA VAL A 108 -8.49 12.19 -1.66
C VAL A 108 -7.58 12.01 -2.88
N SER A 109 -7.92 12.67 -3.98
CA SER A 109 -7.10 12.67 -5.20
C SER A 109 -6.70 14.10 -5.57
N SER A 110 -5.56 14.24 -6.24
CA SER A 110 -5.08 15.52 -6.73
C SER A 110 -5.11 15.54 -8.25
N VAL A 111 -5.76 16.56 -8.82
CA VAL A 111 -5.77 16.81 -10.27
C VAL A 111 -5.36 18.25 -10.50
N SER A 112 -4.15 18.43 -11.02
CA SER A 112 -3.57 19.74 -11.36
C SER A 112 -3.55 20.71 -10.16
N PHE A 113 -4.50 21.66 -10.12
CA PHE A 113 -4.61 22.70 -9.07
C PHE A 113 -5.81 22.49 -8.15
N ALA A 114 -6.45 21.33 -8.22
CA ALA A 114 -7.60 21.00 -7.40
C ALA A 114 -7.41 19.67 -6.66
N VAL A 115 -7.82 19.66 -5.40
CA VAL A 115 -7.96 18.44 -4.61
C VAL A 115 -9.42 18.02 -4.66
N PHE A 116 -9.65 16.76 -4.97
CA PHE A 116 -10.98 16.15 -5.01
C PHE A 116 -11.13 15.20 -3.84
N LEU A 117 -12.12 15.47 -2.98
CA LEU A 117 -12.60 14.51 -1.99
C LEU A 117 -13.81 13.79 -2.57
N ARG A 118 -13.70 12.47 -2.73
CA ARG A 118 -14.78 11.61 -3.21
C ARG A 118 -15.30 10.79 -2.05
N PHE A 119 -16.54 11.04 -1.68
CA PHE A 119 -17.30 10.28 -0.71
C PHE A 119 -18.25 9.35 -1.44
N PHE A 120 -18.17 8.06 -1.13
CA PHE A 120 -19.19 7.09 -1.53
C PHE A 120 -20.07 6.81 -0.31
N PHE A 121 -21.39 6.97 -0.42
CA PHE A 121 -22.34 6.67 0.65
C PHE A 121 -23.66 6.18 0.07
N GLN A 122 -24.13 5.00 0.46
CA GLN A 122 -25.40 4.40 -0.02
C GLN A 122 -25.56 4.40 -1.55
N GLY A 123 -24.50 4.06 -2.30
CA GLY A 123 -24.52 4.07 -3.76
C GLY A 123 -24.53 5.45 -4.42
N LYS A 124 -24.51 6.53 -3.62
CA LYS A 124 -24.35 7.90 -4.11
C LYS A 124 -22.91 8.35 -3.94
N MET A 125 -22.44 9.06 -4.95
CA MET A 125 -21.09 9.60 -5.01
C MET A 125 -21.16 11.12 -4.86
N ILE A 126 -20.56 11.62 -3.79
CA ILE A 126 -20.44 13.04 -3.51
C ILE A 126 -18.99 13.44 -3.78
N ILE A 127 -18.81 14.43 -4.66
CA ILE A 127 -17.48 14.93 -5.02
C ILE A 127 -17.37 16.37 -4.54
N TRP A 128 -16.34 16.63 -3.74
CA TRP A 128 -15.99 17.97 -3.30
C TRP A 128 -14.70 18.44 -3.96
N GLN A 129 -14.77 19.55 -4.67
CA GLN A 129 -13.63 20.15 -5.36
C GLN A 129 -13.08 21.33 -4.55
N ILE A 130 -11.83 21.21 -4.11
CA ILE A 130 -11.08 22.29 -3.46
C ILE A 130 -10.14 22.90 -4.48
N LYS A 131 -10.36 24.16 -4.85
CA LYS A 131 -9.38 24.91 -5.66
C LYS A 131 -8.26 25.41 -4.76
N LEU A 132 -7.03 25.03 -5.07
CA LEU A 132 -5.86 25.60 -4.43
C LEU A 132 -5.66 27.02 -4.97
N LYS A 133 -5.65 28.02 -4.09
CA LYS A 133 -5.26 29.37 -4.46
C LYS A 133 -3.75 29.36 -4.75
N LYS A 134 -3.35 29.77 -5.95
CA LYS A 134 -1.98 30.22 -6.19
C LYS A 134 -1.78 31.51 -5.39
N PHE A 135 -0.75 31.54 -4.56
CA PHE A 135 -0.19 32.78 -4.02
C PHE A 135 0.54 33.53 -5.15
#